data_AF-A0A7V2SW60-F1
#
_entry.id   AF-A0A7V2SW60-F1
#
_cell.length_a   1.000
_cell.length_b   1.000
_cell.length_c   1.000
_cell.angle_alpha   90.00
_cell.angle_beta   90.00
_cell.angle_gamma   90.00
#
_symmetry.space_group_name_H-M   'P 1'
#
loop_
_entity.id
_entity.type
_entity.pdbx_description
1 polymer ?
#
loop_
_entity_poly.entity_id
_entity_poly.type
_entity_poly.pdbx_seq_one_letter_code
_entity_poly.pdbx_strand_id
1 'polypeptide(L)'
;MKTIRQTLILSFCLVLLAACQKANKKLVVEPDNLNSLYTKTAQTLFTARPTSATMLGVDKDLAGGNYNNRLEDYSPKSENQLRQSLLNLNIAYKKNKNNDVNKDVMQVLSRYFAGNEEFPIGYIDTWMGLSPFIVNQINGPLIDVPNIMITNQQINDIKDAKDYIARLDH
;
A
#
# COMPACT_ATOMS: atom_id res chain seq x y z
N MET A 1 -47.35 -23.30 -14.70
CA MET A 1 -46.02 -23.13 -15.33
C MET A 1 -45.41 -21.71 -15.25
N LYS A 2 -46.16 -20.64 -14.95
CA LYS A 2 -45.58 -19.27 -14.82
C LYS A 2 -44.83 -19.01 -13.51
N THR A 3 -45.18 -19.70 -12.43
CA THR A 3 -44.61 -19.51 -11.08
C THR A 3 -43.21 -20.11 -10.93
N ILE A 4 -42.91 -21.27 -11.53
CA ILE A 4 -41.60 -21.94 -11.42
C ILE A 4 -40.49 -21.13 -12.13
N ARG A 5 -40.82 -20.41 -13.22
CA ARG A 5 -39.87 -19.54 -13.94
C ARG A 5 -39.47 -18.31 -13.12
N GLN A 6 -40.37 -17.76 -12.31
CA GLN A 6 -40.09 -16.58 -11.49
C GLN A 6 -39.22 -16.94 -10.26
N THR A 7 -39.41 -18.12 -9.68
CA THR A 7 -38.60 -18.60 -8.55
C THR A 7 -37.16 -18.92 -8.98
N LEU A 8 -36.96 -19.47 -10.19
CA LEU A 8 -35.62 -19.76 -10.71
C LEU A 8 -34.81 -18.48 -11.02
N ILE A 9 -35.47 -17.44 -11.53
CA ILE A 9 -34.83 -16.16 -11.86
C ILE A 9 -34.44 -15.40 -10.59
N LEU A 10 -35.28 -15.41 -9.54
CA LEU A 10 -34.94 -14.78 -8.26
C LEU A 10 -33.76 -15.48 -7.56
N SER A 11 -33.70 -16.81 -7.63
CA SER A 11 -32.64 -17.59 -6.99
C SER A 11 -31.29 -17.41 -7.69
N PHE A 12 -31.28 -17.26 -9.03
CA PHE A 12 -30.07 -16.98 -9.80
C PHE A 12 -29.52 -15.56 -9.58
N CYS A 13 -30.39 -14.56 -9.41
CA CYS A 13 -29.97 -13.19 -9.04
C CYS A 13 -29.35 -13.11 -7.64
N LEU A 14 -29.85 -13.90 -6.67
CA LEU A 14 -29.30 -13.92 -5.30
C LEU A 14 -27.88 -14.52 -5.26
N VAL A 15 -27.61 -15.53 -6.09
CA VAL A 15 -26.29 -16.17 -6.21
C VAL A 15 -25.29 -15.26 -6.94
N LEU A 16 -25.73 -14.51 -7.95
CA LEU A 16 -24.90 -13.52 -8.64
C LEU A 16 -24.53 -12.32 -7.74
N LEU A 17 -25.45 -11.85 -6.89
CA LEU A 17 -25.12 -10.80 -5.90
C LEU A 17 -24.10 -11.28 -4.85
N ALA A 18 -24.24 -12.51 -4.35
CA ALA A 18 -23.32 -13.09 -3.38
C ALA A 18 -21.91 -13.34 -3.96
N ALA A 19 -21.83 -13.72 -5.25
CA ALA A 19 -20.56 -13.87 -5.96
C ALA A 19 -19.86 -12.52 -6.21
N CYS A 20 -20.63 -11.46 -6.46
CA CYS A 20 -20.08 -10.12 -6.68
C CYS A 20 -19.53 -9.47 -5.39
N GLN A 21 -20.07 -9.82 -4.21
CA GLN A 21 -19.56 -9.38 -2.91
C GLN A 21 -18.21 -10.03 -2.53
N LYS A 22 -18.00 -11.30 -2.88
CA LYS A 22 -16.73 -12.01 -2.59
C LYS A 22 -15.54 -11.47 -3.40
N ALA A 23 -15.79 -10.94 -4.60
CA ALA A 23 -14.74 -10.47 -5.50
C ALA A 23 -14.22 -9.05 -5.18
N ASN A 24 -14.89 -8.29 -4.29
CA ASN A 24 -14.54 -6.90 -4.03
C ASN A 24 -14.49 -6.61 -2.53
N LYS A 25 -13.68 -7.38 -1.79
CA LYS A 25 -13.27 -7.03 -0.43
C LYS A 25 -12.30 -5.84 -0.49
N LYS A 26 -12.76 -4.69 -0.97
CA LYS A 26 -12.17 -3.41 -0.57
C LYS A 26 -12.24 -3.42 0.95
N LEU A 27 -11.09 -3.35 1.61
CA LEU A 27 -11.00 -3.13 3.05
C LEU A 27 -11.88 -1.91 3.38
N VAL A 28 -13.06 -2.18 3.97
CA VAL A 28 -13.94 -1.15 4.50
C VAL A 28 -13.19 -0.57 5.69
N VAL A 29 -12.67 0.64 5.52
CA VAL A 29 -12.03 1.37 6.59
C VAL A 29 -13.14 2.03 7.38
N GLU A 30 -13.43 1.52 8.58
CA GLU A 30 -14.34 2.20 9.50
C GLU A 30 -13.60 3.41 10.07
N PRO A 31 -14.04 4.65 9.77
CA PRO A 31 -13.30 5.86 10.13
C PRO A 31 -13.17 6.05 11.63
N ASP A 32 -14.00 5.38 12.45
CA ASP A 32 -13.96 5.48 13.91
C ASP A 32 -12.95 4.51 14.56
N ASN A 33 -12.50 3.48 13.84
CA ASN A 33 -11.51 2.52 14.32
C ASN A 33 -10.09 2.97 13.97
N LEU A 34 -9.44 3.66 14.91
CA LEU A 34 -8.08 4.19 14.74
C LEU A 34 -7.04 3.11 14.42
N ASN A 35 -7.12 1.93 15.05
CA ASN A 35 -6.19 0.84 14.77
C ASN A 35 -6.30 0.36 13.32
N SER A 36 -7.54 0.24 12.81
CA SER A 36 -7.77 -0.10 11.40
C SER A 36 -7.15 0.95 10.47
N LEU A 37 -7.30 2.24 10.78
CA LEU A 37 -6.67 3.32 10.02
C LEU A 37 -5.14 3.25 10.06
N TYR A 38 -4.54 3.02 11.24
CA TYR A 38 -3.09 2.89 11.40
C TYR A 38 -2.54 1.72 10.55
N THR A 39 -3.14 0.54 10.69
CA THR A 39 -2.80 -0.64 9.89
C THR A 39 -2.96 -0.36 8.41
N LYS A 40 -4.04 0.30 7.99
CA LYS A 40 -4.28 0.58 6.58
C LYS A 40 -3.28 1.56 6.00
N THR A 41 -2.84 2.54 6.78
CA THR A 41 -1.80 3.49 6.37
C THR A 41 -0.46 2.79 6.17
N ALA A 42 -0.04 1.96 7.13
CA ALA A 42 1.17 1.15 6.99
C ALA A 42 1.09 0.22 5.77
N GLN A 43 -0.02 -0.51 5.61
CA GLN A 43 -0.28 -1.37 4.45
C GLN A 43 -0.21 -0.63 3.13
N THR A 44 -0.80 0.56 3.06
CA THR A 44 -0.81 1.37 1.83
C THR A 44 0.62 1.76 1.45
N LEU A 45 1.44 2.20 2.42
CA LEU A 45 2.82 2.61 2.17
C LEU A 45 3.71 1.41 1.82
N PHE A 46 3.77 0.39 2.67
CA PHE A 46 4.73 -0.72 2.52
C PHE A 46 4.36 -1.72 1.43
N THR A 47 3.09 -1.79 1.01
CA THR A 47 2.74 -2.54 -0.21
C THR A 47 3.32 -1.86 -1.45
N ALA A 48 3.36 -0.51 -1.48
CA ALA A 48 3.92 0.25 -2.58
C ALA A 48 5.46 0.44 -2.47
N ARG A 49 6.05 0.11 -1.31
CA ARG A 49 7.48 0.25 -0.96
C ARG A 49 8.07 -1.03 -0.36
N PRO A 50 8.10 -2.15 -1.12
CA PRO A 50 8.57 -3.44 -0.63
C PRO A 50 10.06 -3.47 -0.23
N THR A 51 10.92 -2.64 -0.79
CA THR A 51 12.34 -2.57 -0.38
C THR A 51 12.50 -1.80 0.93
N SER A 52 11.73 -0.74 1.14
CA SER A 52 11.64 -0.10 2.46
C SER A 52 11.10 -1.07 3.53
N ALA A 53 10.14 -1.93 3.15
CA ALA A 53 9.66 -3.00 4.00
C ALA A 53 10.78 -4.00 4.38
N THR A 54 11.65 -4.37 3.43
CA THR A 54 12.88 -5.14 3.70
C THR A 54 13.83 -4.41 4.64
N MET A 55 14.12 -3.13 4.38
CA MET A 55 15.03 -2.32 5.19
C MET A 55 14.61 -2.27 6.66
N LEU A 56 13.30 -2.11 6.91
CA LEU A 56 12.73 -1.96 8.24
C LEU A 56 12.33 -3.28 8.90
N GLY A 57 12.36 -4.41 8.17
CA GLY A 57 11.94 -5.71 8.69
C GLY A 57 10.47 -5.76 9.09
N VAL A 58 9.58 -5.10 8.35
CA VAL A 58 8.15 -5.02 8.70
C VAL A 58 7.45 -6.37 8.58
N ASP A 59 6.38 -6.56 9.34
CA ASP A 59 5.54 -7.75 9.20
C ASP A 59 4.97 -7.87 7.79
N LYS A 60 4.97 -9.08 7.23
CA LYS A 60 4.51 -9.35 5.85
C LYS A 60 3.05 -8.92 5.63
N ASP A 61 2.20 -9.05 6.65
CA ASP A 61 0.80 -8.63 6.59
C ASP A 61 0.64 -7.11 6.49
N LEU A 62 1.62 -6.35 6.96
CA LEU A 62 1.69 -4.89 6.81
C LEU A 62 2.28 -4.45 5.47
N ALA A 63 2.82 -5.36 4.67
CA ALA A 63 3.41 -5.07 3.37
C ALA A 63 2.68 -5.79 2.21
N GLY A 64 1.49 -6.32 2.46
CA GLY A 64 0.67 -6.99 1.44
C GLY A 64 1.21 -8.35 1.02
N GLY A 65 1.90 -9.06 1.92
CA GLY A 65 2.46 -10.39 1.70
C GLY A 65 4.00 -10.39 1.64
N ASN A 66 4.58 -11.47 1.08
CA ASN A 66 6.03 -11.56 0.91
C ASN A 66 6.53 -10.39 0.04
N TYR A 67 7.46 -9.59 0.56
CA TYR A 67 7.98 -8.41 -0.13
C TYR A 67 9.44 -8.55 -0.57
N ASN A 68 10.20 -9.50 -0.01
CA ASN A 68 11.61 -9.71 -0.33
C ASN A 68 11.88 -10.13 -1.79
N ASN A 69 10.84 -10.52 -2.53
CA ASN A 69 10.89 -10.86 -3.95
C ASN A 69 10.21 -9.82 -4.87
N ARG A 70 9.88 -8.64 -4.35
CA ARG A 70 9.18 -7.58 -5.11
C ARG A 70 9.99 -6.30 -5.13
N LEU A 71 9.88 -5.58 -6.24
CA LEU A 71 10.34 -4.20 -6.39
C LEU A 71 9.16 -3.23 -6.39
N GLU A 72 9.44 -1.97 -6.08
CA GLU A 72 8.52 -0.85 -6.22
C GLU A 72 8.11 -0.62 -7.68
N ASP A 73 6.85 -0.22 -7.87
CA ASP A 73 6.37 0.37 -9.13
C ASP A 73 6.31 1.89 -8.97
N TYR A 74 7.22 2.60 -9.62
CA TYR A 74 7.28 4.07 -9.65
C TYR A 74 6.63 4.69 -10.89
N SER A 75 5.82 3.93 -11.64
CA SER A 75 5.07 4.47 -12.76
C SER A 75 4.14 5.62 -12.31
N PRO A 76 3.83 6.59 -13.17
CA PRO A 76 2.91 7.68 -12.83
C PRO A 76 1.57 7.20 -12.28
N LYS A 77 1.08 6.06 -12.78
CA LYS A 77 -0.15 5.43 -12.31
C LYS A 77 -0.02 4.95 -10.86
N SER A 78 1.05 4.21 -10.56
CA SER A 78 1.30 3.67 -9.22
C SER A 78 1.53 4.80 -8.20
N GLU A 79 2.34 5.81 -8.54
CA GLU A 79 2.58 6.98 -7.68
C GLU A 79 1.28 7.73 -7.38
N ASN A 80 0.45 7.99 -8.39
CA ASN A 80 -0.84 8.62 -8.17
C ASN A 80 -1.76 7.76 -7.29
N GLN A 81 -1.79 6.44 -7.49
CA GLN A 81 -2.58 5.53 -6.65
C GLN A 81 -2.14 5.54 -5.18
N LEU A 82 -0.84 5.53 -4.92
CA LEU A 82 -0.28 5.64 -3.57
C LEU A 82 -0.68 6.95 -2.90
N ARG A 83 -0.41 8.08 -3.58
CA ARG A 83 -0.69 9.42 -3.06
C ARG A 83 -2.18 9.62 -2.76
N GLN A 84 -3.05 9.22 -3.67
CA GLN A 84 -4.50 9.33 -3.48
C GLN A 84 -5.00 8.45 -2.34
N SER A 85 -4.44 7.24 -2.19
CA SER A 85 -4.81 6.35 -1.09
C SER A 85 -4.43 6.94 0.27
N LEU A 86 -3.24 7.54 0.39
CA LEU A 86 -2.78 8.20 1.60
C LEU A 86 -3.54 9.49 1.90
N LEU A 87 -3.91 10.27 0.87
CA LEU A 87 -4.76 11.45 1.02
C LEU A 87 -6.16 11.07 1.54
N ASN A 88 -6.75 10.00 1.03
CA ASN A 88 -8.04 9.49 1.51
C ASN A 88 -7.97 9.06 2.98
N LEU A 89 -6.85 8.45 3.41
CA LEU A 89 -6.61 8.12 4.81
C LEU A 89 -6.44 9.38 5.67
N ASN A 90 -5.73 10.40 5.18
CA ASN A 90 -5.64 11.70 5.85
C ASN A 90 -7.04 12.31 6.09
N ILE A 91 -7.93 12.25 5.09
CA ILE A 91 -9.31 12.71 5.21
C ILE A 91 -10.08 11.90 6.26
N ALA A 92 -9.87 10.59 6.33
CA ALA A 92 -10.49 9.75 7.35
C ALA A 92 -10.03 10.12 8.78
N TYR A 93 -8.72 10.34 8.98
CA TYR A 93 -8.20 10.82 10.27
C TYR A 93 -8.78 12.18 10.70
N LYS A 94 -8.97 13.11 9.75
CA LYS A 94 -9.60 14.42 10.02
C LYS A 94 -11.06 14.31 10.44
N LYS A 95 -11.78 13.31 9.93
CA LYS A 95 -13.20 13.07 10.23
C LYS A 95 -13.37 12.40 11.59
N ASN A 96 -12.44 11.53 11.98
CA ASN A 96 -12.45 10.86 13.28
C ASN A 96 -12.35 11.89 14.42
N LYS A 97 -13.24 11.77 15.42
CA LYS A 97 -13.41 12.73 16.53
C LYS A 97 -12.63 12.36 17.80
N ASN A 98 -11.95 11.23 17.82
CA ASN A 98 -11.17 10.80 18.98
C ASN A 98 -10.02 11.79 19.23
N ASN A 99 -9.88 12.25 20.47
CA ASN A 99 -8.76 13.09 20.89
C ASN A 99 -7.57 12.19 21.28
N ASP A 100 -6.76 11.82 20.29
CA ASP A 100 -5.59 10.93 20.42
C ASP A 100 -4.41 11.54 19.64
N VAL A 101 -3.28 11.72 20.31
CA VAL A 101 -2.06 12.26 19.68
C VAL A 101 -1.54 11.35 18.56
N ASN A 102 -1.72 10.03 18.67
CA ASN A 102 -1.30 9.09 17.63
C ASN A 102 -2.13 9.29 16.35
N LYS A 103 -3.42 9.61 16.49
CA LYS A 103 -4.28 9.95 15.36
C LYS A 103 -3.77 11.20 14.66
N ASP A 104 -3.40 12.24 15.42
CA ASP A 104 -2.89 13.49 14.84
C ASP A 104 -1.54 13.30 14.14
N VAL A 105 -0.63 12.52 14.73
CA VAL A 105 0.65 12.15 14.09
C VAL A 105 0.39 11.37 12.80
N MET A 106 -0.49 10.38 12.83
CA MET A 106 -0.80 9.56 11.65
C MET A 106 -1.56 10.35 10.57
N GLN A 107 -2.37 11.34 10.96
CA GLN A 107 -2.93 12.32 10.04
C GLN A 107 -1.81 13.09 9.33
N VAL A 108 -0.82 13.60 10.06
CA VAL A 108 0.31 14.32 9.45
C VAL A 108 1.15 13.41 8.57
N LEU A 109 1.48 12.19 9.01
CA LEU A 109 2.28 11.23 8.23
C LEU A 109 1.57 10.78 6.95
N SER A 110 0.27 10.50 7.01
CA SER A 110 -0.51 10.19 5.80
C SER A 110 -0.54 11.37 4.82
N ARG A 111 -0.59 12.63 5.31
CA ARG A 111 -0.46 13.81 4.44
C ARG A 111 0.95 13.96 3.87
N TYR A 112 1.98 13.69 4.68
CA TYR A 112 3.37 13.80 4.29
C TYR A 112 3.70 12.87 3.12
N PHE A 113 3.35 11.58 3.25
CA PHE A 113 3.56 10.60 2.19
C PHE A 113 2.55 10.70 1.03
N ALA A 114 1.47 11.47 1.17
CA ALA A 114 0.60 11.81 0.03
C ALA A 114 1.23 12.88 -0.89
N GLY A 115 2.18 13.68 -0.39
CA GLY A 115 2.81 14.77 -1.15
C GLY A 115 1.87 15.93 -1.49
N ASN A 116 2.40 17.07 -1.92
CA ASN A 116 1.56 18.22 -2.28
C ASN A 116 0.73 17.89 -3.55
N GLU A 117 -0.58 18.17 -3.51
CA GLU A 117 -1.53 17.86 -4.60
C GLU A 117 -1.29 18.73 -5.84
N GLU A 118 -0.71 19.92 -5.66
CA GLU A 118 -0.30 20.80 -6.76
C GLU A 118 0.99 20.32 -7.45
N PHE A 119 1.68 19.33 -6.86
CA PHE A 119 2.95 18.80 -7.33
C PHE A 119 2.86 17.29 -7.62
N PRO A 120 2.23 16.90 -8.75
CA PRO A 120 2.08 15.49 -9.12
C PRO A 120 3.40 14.84 -9.59
N ILE A 121 4.46 15.63 -9.75
CA ILE A 121 5.78 15.18 -10.17
C ILE A 121 6.55 14.46 -9.05
N GLY A 122 7.71 13.89 -9.40
CA GLY A 122 8.60 13.23 -8.44
C GLY A 122 8.07 11.88 -7.96
N TYR A 123 8.54 11.44 -6.79
CA TYR A 123 8.13 10.18 -6.18
C TYR A 123 7.99 10.31 -4.66
N ILE A 124 7.28 9.37 -4.03
CA ILE A 124 7.21 9.29 -2.57
C ILE A 124 8.37 8.44 -2.02
N ASP A 125 9.26 9.09 -1.29
CA ASP A 125 10.33 8.49 -0.53
C ASP A 125 9.86 8.17 0.90
N THR A 126 10.24 7.01 1.44
CA THR A 126 9.79 6.59 2.79
C THR A 126 10.46 7.35 3.94
N TRP A 127 11.53 8.10 3.66
CA TRP A 127 12.16 9.00 4.61
C TRP A 127 11.83 10.47 4.33
N MET A 128 11.92 10.91 3.07
CA MET A 128 11.78 12.33 2.68
C MET A 128 10.37 12.75 2.22
N GLY A 129 9.41 11.82 2.10
CA GLY A 129 8.08 12.14 1.61
C GLY A 129 8.12 12.48 0.11
N LEU A 130 7.50 13.58 -0.31
CA LEU A 130 7.56 13.99 -1.72
C LEU A 130 8.97 14.44 -2.11
N SER A 131 9.62 13.64 -2.96
CA SER A 131 10.95 13.90 -3.52
C SER A 131 10.86 14.30 -5.00
N PRO A 132 11.48 15.42 -5.44
CA PRO A 132 11.21 16.03 -6.74
C PRO A 132 11.86 15.29 -7.93
N PHE A 133 13.03 14.70 -7.73
CA PHE A 133 13.81 14.06 -8.80
C PHE A 133 14.02 12.57 -8.48
N ILE A 134 13.28 11.71 -9.17
CA ILE A 134 13.37 10.25 -8.99
C ILE A 134 14.74 9.69 -9.37
N VAL A 135 15.41 10.32 -10.34
CA VAL A 135 16.82 10.04 -10.66
C VAL A 135 17.62 11.28 -10.30
N ASN A 136 18.58 11.10 -9.39
CA ASN A 136 19.53 12.13 -8.98
C ASN A 136 20.85 11.49 -8.53
N GLN A 137 21.81 12.30 -8.10
CA GLN A 137 23.19 11.88 -7.80
C GLN A 137 23.43 11.44 -6.35
N ILE A 138 22.43 11.51 -5.47
CA ILE A 138 22.58 11.28 -4.02
C ILE A 138 21.76 10.09 -3.55
N ASN A 139 20.49 10.01 -3.96
CA ASN A 139 19.54 9.00 -3.50
C ASN A 139 18.51 8.65 -4.58
N GLY A 140 17.47 7.92 -4.18
CA GLY A 140 16.38 7.51 -5.05
C GLY A 140 16.50 6.03 -5.44
N PRO A 141 15.49 5.49 -6.14
CA PRO A 141 15.35 4.04 -6.29
C PRO A 141 16.56 3.36 -6.93
N LEU A 142 17.23 4.04 -7.87
CA LEU A 142 18.41 3.49 -8.56
C LEU A 142 19.68 3.44 -7.67
N ILE A 143 19.69 4.12 -6.52
CA ILE A 143 20.78 4.11 -5.54
C ILE A 143 20.36 3.32 -4.30
N ASP A 144 19.19 3.62 -3.75
CA ASP A 144 18.72 3.10 -2.47
C ASP A 144 18.32 1.62 -2.56
N VAL A 145 17.65 1.20 -3.63
CA VAL A 145 17.21 -0.22 -3.76
C VAL A 145 18.41 -1.18 -3.81
N PRO A 146 19.43 -0.98 -4.67
CA PRO A 146 20.63 -1.82 -4.63
C PRO A 146 21.32 -1.82 -3.26
N ASN A 147 21.43 -0.65 -2.62
CA ASN A 147 22.02 -0.54 -1.29
C ASN A 147 21.24 -1.39 -0.28
N ILE A 148 19.92 -1.23 -0.19
CA ILE A 148 19.05 -2.01 0.69
C ILE A 148 19.17 -3.51 0.41
N MET A 149 19.22 -3.91 -0.86
CA MET A 149 19.39 -5.31 -1.23
C MET A 149 20.73 -5.86 -0.71
N ILE A 150 21.81 -5.10 -0.78
CA ILE A 150 23.14 -5.55 -0.33
C ILE A 150 23.25 -5.52 1.21
N THR A 151 22.64 -4.54 1.88
CA THR A 151 22.87 -4.29 3.32
C THR A 151 21.79 -4.84 4.24
N ASN A 152 20.54 -4.96 3.77
CA ASN A 152 19.39 -5.28 4.62
C ASN A 152 18.66 -6.55 4.21
N GLN A 153 18.65 -6.93 2.93
CA GLN A 153 18.02 -8.17 2.51
C GLN A 153 18.84 -9.36 3.01
N GLN A 154 18.30 -10.06 4.01
CA GLN A 154 18.93 -11.26 4.55
C GLN A 154 18.91 -12.39 3.51
N ILE A 155 20.00 -13.15 3.47
CA ILE A 155 20.14 -14.37 2.66
C ILE A 155 20.62 -15.48 3.58
N ASN A 156 19.68 -16.12 4.28
CA ASN A 156 19.99 -17.18 5.24
C ASN A 156 19.78 -18.58 4.67
N ASP A 157 18.92 -18.70 3.64
CA ASP A 157 18.57 -19.96 3.02
C ASP A 157 18.34 -19.84 1.49
N ILE A 158 18.03 -20.97 0.87
CA ILE A 158 17.78 -21.06 -0.58
C ILE A 158 16.56 -20.22 -1.00
N LYS A 159 15.54 -20.10 -0.14
CA LYS A 159 14.35 -19.31 -0.46
C LYS A 159 14.71 -17.82 -0.48
N ASP A 160 15.48 -17.33 0.49
CA ASP A 160 15.94 -15.95 0.51
C ASP A 160 16.80 -15.61 -0.73
N ALA A 161 17.68 -16.53 -1.12
CA ALA A 161 18.49 -16.38 -2.35
C ALA A 161 17.61 -16.30 -3.60
N LYS A 162 16.52 -17.09 -3.68
CA LYS A 162 15.55 -17.00 -4.78
C LYS A 162 14.76 -15.69 -4.76
N ASP A 163 14.36 -15.22 -3.59
CA ASP A 163 13.69 -13.92 -3.44
C ASP A 163 14.61 -12.77 -3.90
N TYR A 164 15.90 -12.85 -3.58
CA TYR A 164 16.92 -11.89 -4.05
C TYR A 164 17.06 -11.89 -5.56
N ILE A 165 17.23 -13.07 -6.17
CA ILE A 165 17.32 -13.21 -7.64
C ILE A 165 16.05 -12.71 -8.32
N ALA A 166 14.87 -12.99 -7.75
CA ALA A 166 13.60 -12.51 -8.31
C ALA A 166 13.52 -10.99 -8.42
N ARG A 167 14.20 -10.23 -7.53
CA ARG A 167 14.30 -8.76 -7.67
C ARG A 167 15.24 -8.33 -8.79
N LEU A 168 16.26 -9.11 -9.12
CA LEU A 168 17.23 -8.78 -10.17
C LEU A 168 16.73 -9.10 -11.58
N ASP A 169 15.83 -10.08 -11.70
CA ASP A 169 15.31 -10.56 -12.98
C ASP A 169 14.15 -9.69 -13.54
N HIS A 170 13.84 -8.56 -12.89
CA HIS A 170 12.71 -7.68 -13.20
C HIS A 170 13.02 -6.61 -14.25
#